data_AF-A0A183FNA4-F1
#
_entry.id   AF-A0A183FNA4-F1
#
_cell.length_a   1.000
_cell.length_b   1.000
_cell.length_c   1.000
_cell.angle_alpha   90.00
_cell.angle_beta   90.00
_cell.angle_gamma   90.00
#
_symmetry.space_group_name_H-M   'P 1'
#
loop_
_entity.id
_entity.type
_entity.pdbx_description
1 polymer ?
#
loop_
_entity_poly.entity_id
_entity_poly.type
_entity_poly.pdbx_seq_one_letter_code
_entity_poly.pdbx_strand_id
1 'polypeptide(L)'
;MFGYKVYIQTFSAKAKCDACKAVLGEVNGQLPVLTEGTETLLRDAIKKVCERYIHVNILEQICVVFEENVIRDLFAWIKKWESGLQPERECQYIHLCPRPVGFLLEPPPKQPVLKKPPPPVVPVIPVKP
;
A
#
# COMPACT_ATOMS: atom_id res chain seq x y z
N MET A 1 -21.05 -20.57 -11.36
CA MET A 1 -20.75 -19.47 -10.41
C MET A 1 -21.97 -19.10 -9.55
N PHE A 2 -22.54 -20.02 -8.75
CA PHE A 2 -23.72 -19.72 -7.90
C PHE A 2 -23.63 -20.25 -6.45
N GLY A 3 -22.52 -20.88 -6.03
CA GLY A 3 -22.43 -21.55 -4.73
C GLY A 3 -22.21 -20.64 -3.52
N TYR A 4 -21.38 -19.61 -3.61
CA TYR A 4 -20.92 -18.86 -2.43
C TYR A 4 -21.99 -18.00 -1.75
N LYS A 5 -22.97 -17.47 -2.51
CA LYS A 5 -24.06 -16.67 -1.92
C LYS A 5 -24.98 -17.49 -1.01
N VAL A 6 -25.15 -18.78 -1.29
CA VAL A 6 -26.03 -19.68 -0.53
C VAL A 6 -25.41 -20.04 0.82
N TYR A 7 -24.10 -20.28 0.86
CA TYR A 7 -23.40 -20.63 2.11
C TYR A 7 -23.29 -19.47 3.09
N ILE A 8 -23.09 -18.24 2.62
CA ILE A 8 -22.99 -17.10 3.54
C ILE A 8 -24.34 -16.82 4.21
N GLN A 9 -25.47 -17.02 3.51
CA GLN A 9 -26.80 -16.70 4.05
C GLN A 9 -27.25 -17.57 5.22
N THR A 10 -26.71 -18.78 5.38
CA THR A 10 -27.06 -19.69 6.49
C THR A 10 -26.46 -19.27 7.84
N PHE A 11 -25.46 -18.38 7.84
CA PHE A 11 -24.82 -17.89 9.05
C PHE A 11 -25.57 -16.70 9.67
N SER A 12 -25.57 -16.64 11.00
CA SER A 12 -26.11 -15.50 11.76
C SER A 12 -25.36 -14.20 11.43
N ALA A 13 -26.02 -13.05 11.62
CA ALA A 13 -25.40 -11.74 11.42
C ALA A 13 -24.11 -11.56 12.27
N LYS A 14 -24.14 -12.07 13.51
CA LYS A 14 -22.96 -12.09 14.40
C LYS A 14 -21.82 -12.93 13.81
N ALA A 15 -22.11 -14.15 13.34
CA ALA A 15 -21.09 -15.03 12.77
C ALA A 15 -20.43 -14.43 11.51
N LYS A 16 -21.21 -13.76 10.64
CA LYS A 16 -20.68 -13.05 9.46
C LYS A 16 -19.76 -11.90 9.86
N CYS A 17 -20.16 -11.11 10.86
CA CYS A 17 -19.37 -9.98 11.33
C CYS A 17 -18.06 -10.45 11.98
N ASP A 18 -18.13 -11.44 12.86
CA ASP A 18 -16.94 -11.99 13.53
C ASP A 18 -15.96 -12.61 12.51
N ALA A 19 -16.47 -13.38 11.54
CA ALA A 19 -15.65 -13.96 10.47
C ALA A 19 -14.98 -12.89 9.60
N CYS A 20 -15.72 -11.84 9.22
CA CYS A 20 -15.17 -10.73 8.46
C CYS A 20 -14.02 -10.04 9.21
N LYS A 21 -14.22 -9.74 10.50
CA LYS A 21 -13.21 -9.10 11.34
C LYS A 21 -11.99 -9.98 11.56
N ALA A 22 -12.20 -11.30 11.71
CA ALA A 22 -11.10 -12.26 11.82
C ALA A 22 -10.25 -12.27 10.53
N VAL A 23 -10.88 -12.40 9.37
CA VAL A 23 -10.17 -12.39 8.08
C VAL A 23 -9.43 -11.08 7.85
N LEU A 24 -10.08 -9.93 8.08
CA LEU A 24 -9.43 -8.63 7.92
C LEU A 24 -8.32 -8.40 8.96
N GLY A 25 -8.48 -8.91 10.18
CA GLY A 25 -7.44 -8.87 11.19
C GLY A 25 -6.20 -9.67 10.77
N GLU A 26 -6.40 -10.86 10.20
CA GLU A 26 -5.31 -11.69 9.68
C GLU A 26 -4.63 -11.03 8.47
N VAL A 27 -5.41 -10.50 7.52
CA VAL A 27 -4.87 -9.71 6.40
C VAL A 27 -4.04 -8.54 6.93
N ASN A 28 -4.57 -7.77 7.89
CA ASN A 28 -3.87 -6.64 8.47
C ASN A 28 -2.54 -7.05 9.15
N GLY A 29 -2.50 -8.22 9.78
CA GLY A 29 -1.27 -8.77 10.36
C GLY A 29 -0.23 -9.18 9.32
N GLN A 30 -0.65 -9.58 8.12
CA GLN A 30 0.26 -10.00 7.05
C GLN A 30 0.73 -8.85 6.15
N LEU A 31 -0.05 -7.77 6.03
CA LEU A 31 0.27 -6.62 5.18
C LEU A 31 1.70 -6.07 5.38
N PRO A 32 2.18 -5.81 6.62
CA PRO A 32 3.54 -5.29 6.83
C PRO A 32 4.62 -6.19 6.23
N VAL A 33 4.50 -7.51 6.41
CA VAL A 33 5.45 -8.50 5.90
C VAL A 33 5.44 -8.53 4.37
N LEU A 34 4.25 -8.48 3.78
CA LEU A 34 4.08 -8.45 2.31
C LEU A 34 4.68 -7.16 1.71
N THR A 35 4.47 -6.02 2.37
CA THR A 35 4.99 -4.72 1.95
C THR A 35 6.50 -4.64 2.06
N GLU A 36 7.09 -5.13 3.16
CA GLU A 36 8.56 -5.21 3.30
C GLU A 36 9.19 -6.16 2.26
N GLY A 37 8.56 -7.31 2.01
CA GLY A 37 9.03 -8.25 0.98
C GLY A 37 8.97 -7.63 -0.42
N THR A 38 7.88 -6.93 -0.73
CA THR A 38 7.70 -6.26 -2.03
C THR A 38 8.67 -5.07 -2.18
N GLU A 39 8.91 -4.31 -1.11
CA GLU A 39 9.90 -3.22 -1.09
C GLU A 39 11.28 -3.74 -1.45
N THR A 40 11.70 -4.82 -0.78
CA THR A 40 13.00 -5.46 -0.98
C THR A 40 13.14 -5.96 -2.41
N LEU A 41 12.16 -6.71 -2.90
CA LEU A 41 12.17 -7.26 -4.26
C LEU A 41 12.26 -6.15 -5.33
N LEU A 42 11.52 -5.05 -5.14
CA LEU A 42 11.54 -3.94 -6.08
C LEU A 42 12.87 -3.18 -6.04
N ARG A 43 13.44 -2.96 -4.86
CA ARG A 43 14.78 -2.35 -4.71
C ARG A 43 15.84 -3.18 -5.43
N ASP A 44 15.84 -4.50 -5.23
CA ASP A 44 16.77 -5.40 -5.91
C ASP A 44 16.62 -5.39 -7.43
N ALA A 45 15.37 -5.35 -7.93
CA ALA A 45 15.10 -5.27 -9.36
C ALA A 45 15.64 -3.96 -9.97
N ILE A 46 15.39 -2.83 -9.30
CA ILE A 46 15.89 -1.52 -9.74
C ILE A 46 17.41 -1.50 -9.72
N LYS A 47 18.03 -1.98 -8.63
CA LYS A 47 19.49 -2.06 -8.51
C LYS A 47 20.12 -2.84 -9.67
N LYS A 48 19.58 -4.03 -10.01
CA LYS A 48 20.05 -4.84 -11.15
C LYS A 48 19.89 -4.16 -12.51
N VAL A 49 18.88 -3.31 -12.67
CA VAL A 49 18.73 -2.49 -13.88
C VAL A 49 19.78 -1.39 -13.87
N CYS A 50 19.92 -0.68 -12.77
CA CYS A 50 20.84 0.45 -12.60
C CYS A 50 22.31 0.07 -12.76
N GLU A 51 22.72 -1.09 -12.23
CA GLU A 51 24.06 -1.66 -12.40
C GLU A 51 24.42 -1.93 -13.87
N ARG A 52 23.44 -2.06 -14.78
CA ARG A 52 23.70 -2.21 -16.23
C ARG A 52 23.96 -0.87 -16.94
N TYR A 53 23.63 0.24 -16.31
CA TYR A 53 23.69 1.57 -16.92
C TYR A 53 24.63 2.55 -16.20
N ILE A 54 25.47 2.06 -15.29
CA ILE A 54 26.54 2.81 -14.58
C ILE A 54 27.49 3.58 -15.50
N HIS A 55 27.59 3.23 -16.78
CA HIS A 55 28.42 3.96 -17.75
C HIS A 55 27.71 5.15 -18.41
N VAL A 56 26.43 5.35 -18.13
CA VAL A 56 25.62 6.44 -18.68
C VAL A 56 25.20 7.36 -17.53
N ASN A 57 25.92 8.47 -17.38
CA ASN A 57 25.81 9.41 -16.25
C ASN A 57 24.35 9.85 -15.96
N ILE A 58 23.55 10.11 -17.01
CA ILE A 58 22.13 10.47 -16.82
C ILE A 58 21.29 9.32 -16.24
N LEU A 59 21.58 8.07 -16.61
CA LEU A 59 20.86 6.89 -16.10
C LEU A 59 21.28 6.56 -14.68
N GLU A 60 22.55 6.76 -14.33
CA GLU A 60 23.05 6.65 -12.94
C GLU A 60 22.31 7.62 -12.00
N GLN A 61 22.13 8.88 -12.40
CA GLN A 61 21.38 9.86 -11.61
C GLN A 61 19.89 9.51 -11.47
N ILE A 62 19.25 9.05 -12.57
CA ILE A 62 17.86 8.60 -12.54
C ILE A 62 17.70 7.43 -11.55
N CYS A 63 18.66 6.52 -11.53
CA CYS A 63 18.68 5.39 -10.64
C CYS A 63 18.73 5.78 -9.16
N VAL A 64 19.62 6.71 -8.79
CA VAL A 64 19.67 7.25 -7.42
C VAL A 64 18.35 7.89 -7.02
N VAL A 65 17.75 8.69 -7.91
CA VAL A 65 16.46 9.36 -7.64
C VAL A 65 15.34 8.34 -7.44
N PHE A 66 15.29 7.28 -8.24
CA PHE A 66 14.29 6.23 -8.10
C PHE A 66 14.44 5.48 -6.78
N GLU A 67 15.66 5.05 -6.46
CA GLU A 67 15.93 4.24 -5.28
C GLU A 67 15.74 5.01 -3.96
N GLU A 68 16.28 6.23 -3.89
CA GLU A 68 16.28 7.03 -2.66
C GLU A 68 14.97 7.78 -2.44
N ASN A 69 14.34 8.31 -3.49
CA ASN A 69 13.18 9.18 -3.33
C ASN A 69 11.89 8.48 -3.71
N VAL A 70 11.80 7.89 -4.90
CA VAL A 70 10.52 7.34 -5.39
C VAL A 70 10.11 6.09 -4.61
N ILE A 71 11.00 5.10 -4.51
CA ILE A 71 10.67 3.84 -3.84
C ILE A 71 10.51 4.03 -2.34
N ARG A 72 11.45 4.73 -1.69
CA ARG A 72 11.35 5.00 -0.25
C ARG A 72 10.04 5.70 0.11
N ASP A 73 9.70 6.77 -0.61
CA ASP A 73 8.52 7.58 -0.27
C ASP A 73 7.22 6.83 -0.61
N LEU A 74 7.21 6.02 -1.68
CA LEU A 74 6.10 5.13 -2.02
C LEU A 74 5.84 4.12 -0.91
N PHE A 75 6.86 3.39 -0.46
CA PHE A 75 6.67 2.37 0.59
C PHE A 75 6.38 2.99 1.96
N ALA A 76 6.94 4.16 2.26
CA ALA A 76 6.54 4.92 3.46
C ALA A 76 5.07 5.35 3.40
N TRP A 77 4.55 5.66 2.21
CA TRP A 77 3.13 5.95 2.00
C TRP A 77 2.25 4.71 2.13
N ILE A 78 2.66 3.56 1.54
CA ILE A 78 1.95 2.28 1.66
C ILE A 78 1.85 1.86 3.13
N LYS A 79 2.95 1.89 3.88
CA LYS A 79 2.97 1.53 5.32
C LYS A 79 2.03 2.40 6.17
N LYS A 80 1.85 3.68 5.81
CA LYS A 80 0.87 4.57 6.46
C LYS A 80 -0.58 4.24 6.11
N TRP A 81 -0.80 3.62 4.96
CA TRP A 81 -2.12 3.18 4.53
C TRP A 81 -2.51 1.87 5.20
N GLU A 82 -1.56 0.95 5.36
CA GLU A 82 -1.76 -0.34 6.04
C GLU A 82 -2.24 -0.14 7.48
N SER A 83 -1.64 0.80 8.21
CA SER A 83 -2.07 1.13 9.58
C SER A 83 -3.47 1.75 9.67
N GLY A 84 -4.05 2.16 8.53
CA GLY A 84 -5.39 2.72 8.44
C GLY A 84 -6.52 1.69 8.30
N LEU A 85 -6.19 0.41 8.08
CA LEU A 85 -7.21 -0.63 7.90
C LEU A 85 -7.91 -0.92 9.25
N GLN A 86 -9.21 -0.66 9.32
CA GLN A 86 -10.02 -0.88 10.52
C GLN A 86 -11.03 -2.01 10.28
N PRO A 87 -10.77 -3.25 10.76
CA PRO A 87 -11.59 -4.41 10.45
C PRO A 87 -13.10 -4.19 10.70
N GLU A 88 -13.46 -3.56 11.82
CA GLU A 88 -14.87 -3.26 12.12
C GLU A 88 -15.50 -2.36 11.06
N ARG A 89 -14.84 -1.25 10.70
CA ARG A 89 -15.33 -0.26 9.74
C ARG A 89 -15.44 -0.83 8.33
N GLU A 90 -14.43 -1.59 7.91
CA GLU A 90 -14.41 -2.25 6.60
C GLU A 90 -15.51 -3.32 6.50
N CYS A 91 -15.71 -4.11 7.57
CA CYS A 91 -16.79 -5.09 7.63
C CYS A 91 -18.19 -4.46 7.63
N GLN A 92 -18.34 -3.28 8.23
CA GLN A 92 -19.57 -2.48 8.16
C GLN A 92 -19.81 -1.95 6.73
N TYR A 93 -18.74 -1.51 6.05
CA TYR A 93 -18.78 -1.04 4.67
C TYR A 93 -19.30 -2.11 3.70
N ILE A 94 -18.81 -3.35 3.82
CA ILE A 94 -19.27 -4.49 2.99
C ILE A 94 -20.51 -5.21 3.54
N HIS A 95 -21.16 -4.64 4.56
CA HIS A 95 -22.44 -5.12 5.13
C HIS A 95 -22.37 -6.50 5.79
N LEU A 96 -21.19 -6.92 6.25
CA LEU A 96 -21.03 -8.12 7.06
C LEU A 96 -21.17 -7.83 8.56
N CYS A 97 -20.95 -6.58 8.98
CA CYS A 97 -21.26 -6.08 10.32
C CYS A 97 -22.44 -5.08 10.31
N PRO A 98 -23.21 -4.99 11.42
CA PRO A 98 -24.24 -3.97 11.57
C PRO A 98 -23.65 -2.56 11.48
N ARG A 99 -24.29 -1.68 10.71
CA ARG A 99 -23.88 -0.28 10.60
C ARG A 99 -24.54 0.56 11.69
N PRO A 100 -23.79 1.39 12.44
CA PRO A 100 -24.40 2.37 13.34
C PRO A 100 -25.21 3.42 12.55
N VAL A 101 -26.18 4.04 13.22
CA VAL A 101 -26.96 5.15 12.65
C VAL A 101 -25.99 6.29 12.30
N GLY A 102 -25.98 6.72 11.04
CA GLY A 102 -25.08 7.78 10.58
C GLY A 102 -23.71 7.32 10.06
N PHE A 103 -23.47 6.00 9.89
CA PHE A 103 -22.21 5.47 9.35
C PHE A 103 -21.75 6.14 8.03
N LEU A 104 -22.69 6.49 7.14
CA LEU A 104 -22.38 7.16 5.87
C LEU A 104 -22.14 8.68 6.00
N LEU A 105 -22.45 9.25 7.17
CA LEU A 105 -22.19 10.66 7.49
C LEU A 105 -20.77 10.85 8.03
N GLU A 106 -20.15 9.78 8.52
CA GLU A 106 -18.74 9.81 8.91
C GLU A 106 -17.86 9.78 7.66
N PRO A 107 -16.98 10.78 7.45
CA PRO A 107 -16.06 10.75 6.34
C PRO A 107 -15.17 9.50 6.43
N PRO A 108 -14.79 8.90 5.30
CA PRO A 108 -13.77 7.86 5.29
C PRO A 108 -12.51 8.33 6.04
N PRO A 109 -11.79 7.45 6.75
CA PRO A 109 -10.52 7.79 7.35
C PRO A 109 -9.66 8.42 6.25
N LYS A 110 -9.11 9.60 6.55
CA LYS A 110 -8.36 10.38 5.58
C LYS A 110 -7.23 9.51 5.06
N GLN A 111 -7.31 9.14 3.80
CA GLN A 111 -6.24 8.42 3.12
C GLN A 111 -4.98 9.29 3.17
N PRO A 112 -3.81 8.73 3.53
CA PRO A 112 -2.54 9.42 3.35
C PRO A 112 -2.47 9.95 1.91
N VAL A 113 -2.18 11.24 1.74
CA VAL A 113 -1.91 11.80 0.41
C VAL A 113 -0.46 11.48 0.07
N LEU A 114 -0.23 10.83 -1.08
CA LEU A 114 1.12 10.64 -1.59
C LEU A 114 1.68 12.01 -1.93
N LYS A 115 2.70 12.45 -1.19
CA LYS A 115 3.38 13.72 -1.49
C LYS A 115 4.06 13.57 -2.85
N LYS A 116 3.98 14.60 -3.69
CA LYS A 116 4.76 14.62 -4.94
C LYS A 116 6.24 14.46 -4.58
N PRO A 117 6.98 13.58 -5.28
CA PRO A 117 8.42 13.50 -5.12
C PRO A 117 9.02 14.90 -5.31
N PRO A 118 10.02 15.31 -4.51
CA PRO A 118 10.77 16.53 -4.80
C PRO A 118 11.34 16.44 -6.23
N PRO A 119 11.45 17.57 -6.94
CA PRO A 119 12.07 17.56 -8.27
C PRO A 119 13.49 17.01 -8.15
N PRO A 120 13.96 16.22 -9.14
CA PRO A 120 15.32 15.71 -9.12
C PRO A 120 16.31 16.87 -9.02
N VAL A 121 17.17 16.84 -8.01
CA VAL A 121 18.29 17.76 -7.90
C VAL A 121 19.30 17.33 -8.95
N VAL A 122 19.31 18.01 -10.10
CA VAL A 122 20.31 17.79 -11.14
C VAL A 122 21.63 18.39 -10.63
N PRO A 123 22.69 17.59 -10.42
CA PRO A 123 24.01 18.13 -10.15
C PRO A 123 24.45 18.94 -11.37
N VAL A 124 24.76 20.22 -11.18
CA VAL A 124 25.41 21.03 -12.21
C VAL A 124 26.83 20.48 -12.38
N ILE A 125 27.03 19.60 -13.36
CA ILE A 125 28.37 19.10 -13.69
C ILE A 125 29.10 20.24 -14.39
N PRO A 126 30.23 20.74 -13.86
CA PRO A 126 31.05 21.68 -14.61
C PRO A 126 31.55 20.99 -15.87
N VAL A 127 31.16 21.53 -17.03
CA VAL A 127 31.70 21.11 -18.33
C VAL A 127 33.20 21.38 -18.29
N LYS A 128 34.01 20.32 -18.16
CA LYS A 128 35.46 20.43 -18.23
C LYS A 128 35.82 20.77 -19.68
N PRO A 129 36.56 21.87 -19.93
CA PRO A 129 36.93 22.29 -21.27
C PRO A 129 37.84 21.29 -21.99
#